data_AF-A0A0A2BFY6-F1
#
_entry.id   AF-A0A0A2BFY6-F1
#
_cell.length_a   1.000
_cell.length_b   1.000
_cell.length_c   1.000
_cell.angle_alpha   90.00
_cell.angle_beta   90.00
_cell.angle_gamma   90.00
#
_symmetry.space_group_name_H-M   'P 1'
#
loop_
_entity.id
_entity.type
_entity.pdbx_description
1 polymer ?
#
loop_
_entity_poly.entity_id
_entity_poly.type
_entity_poly.pdbx_seq_one_letter_code
_entity_poly.pdbx_strand_id
1 'polypeptide(L)' 'MQKIKEKNSSILPLETIDSYFECITNCSLVGEGIECITECVAIHLKEDVEDD' A
#
# COMPACT_ATOMS: atom_id res chain seq x y z
N MET A 1 -5.65 -28.62 2.82
CA MET A 1 -4.28 -28.71 2.27
C MET A 1 -4.10 -27.61 1.25
N GLN A 2 -3.07 -26.78 1.42
CA GLN A 2 -2.84 -25.51 0.73
C GLN A 2 -2.63 -25.68 -0.77
N LYS A 3 -3.06 -24.69 -1.56
CA LYS A 3 -2.44 -24.39 -2.86
C LYS A 3 -1.90 -22.97 -2.80
N ILE A 4 -0.60 -22.90 -2.58
CA ILE A 4 0.23 -21.71 -2.68
C ILE A 4 0.11 -21.22 -4.12
N LYS A 5 -0.40 -20.01 -4.31
CA LYS A 5 -0.37 -19.34 -5.61
C LYS A 5 0.88 -18.47 -5.62
N GLU A 6 1.95 -18.99 -6.19
CA GLU A 6 3.10 -18.19 -6.61
C GLU A 6 2.59 -17.09 -7.55
N LYS A 7 2.80 -15.82 -7.17
CA LYS A 7 2.54 -14.67 -8.04
C LYS A 7 3.82 -13.85 -8.14
N ASN A 8 4.77 -14.34 -8.92
CA ASN A 8 5.73 -13.47 -9.58
C ASN A 8 5.13 -13.08 -10.94
N SER A 9 4.40 -11.97 -10.98
CA SER A 9 4.06 -11.30 -12.24
C SER A 9 3.43 -9.96 -11.89
N SER A 10 4.12 -8.88 -12.26
CA SER A 10 3.67 -7.48 -12.34
C SER A 10 2.62 -7.08 -11.30
N ILE A 11 3.05 -6.38 -10.26
CA ILE A 11 2.16 -5.70 -9.32
C ILE A 11 1.16 -4.90 -10.16
N LEU A 12 -0.08 -5.37 -10.24
CA LEU A 12 -1.15 -4.67 -10.95
C LEU A 12 -1.37 -3.36 -10.18
N PRO A 13 -1.40 -2.20 -10.82
CA PRO A 13 -1.63 -0.90 -10.17
C PRO A 13 -2.90 -0.86 -9.29
N LEU A 14 -3.84 -1.76 -9.54
CA LEU A 14 -5.06 -1.93 -8.75
C LEU A 14 -4.80 -2.65 -7.41
N GLU A 15 -3.89 -3.61 -7.35
CA GLU A 15 -3.55 -4.28 -6.08
C GLU A 15 -2.81 -3.31 -5.15
N THR A 16 -2.12 -2.29 -5.71
CA THR A 16 -1.47 -1.23 -4.93
C THR A 16 -2.43 -0.17 -4.40
N ILE A 17 -3.51 0.16 -5.13
CA ILE A 17 -4.49 1.15 -4.65
C ILE A 17 -5.38 0.57 -3.55
N ASP A 18 -5.81 -0.68 -3.68
CA ASP A 18 -6.64 -1.33 -2.66
C ASP A 18 -5.84 -1.50 -1.35
N SER A 19 -4.57 -1.88 -1.46
CA SER A 19 -3.67 -1.97 -0.30
C SER A 19 -3.40 -0.62 0.36
N TYR A 20 -3.33 0.48 -0.42
CA TYR A 20 -3.26 1.84 0.13
C TYR A 20 -4.50 2.19 0.96
N PHE A 21 -5.71 1.93 0.43
CA PHE A 21 -6.95 2.22 1.15
C PHE A 21 -7.12 1.34 2.39
N GLU A 22 -6.69 0.09 2.35
CA GLU A 22 -6.66 -0.78 3.53
C GLU A 22 -5.74 -0.21 4.62
N CYS A 23 -4.54 0.25 4.24
CA CYS A 23 -3.59 0.88 5.14
C CYS A 23 -4.17 2.14 5.81
N ILE A 24 -4.72 3.06 5.03
CA ILE A 24 -5.35 4.29 5.54
C ILE A 24 -6.55 3.98 6.46
N THR A 25 -7.37 3.00 6.08
CA THR A 25 -8.51 2.57 6.91
C THR A 25 -8.03 2.04 8.25
N ASN A 26 -6.96 1.23 8.27
CA ASN A 26 -6.37 0.70 9.50
C ASN A 26 -5.86 1.83 10.41
N CYS A 27 -5.23 2.88 9.87
CA CYS A 27 -4.80 4.04 10.65
C CYS A 27 -5.96 4.70 11.43
N SER A 28 -7.15 4.75 10.82
CA SER A 28 -8.34 5.28 11.48
C SER A 28 -8.91 4.35 12.55
N LEU A 29 -8.70 3.04 12.43
CA LEU A 29 -9.19 2.04 13.39
C LEU A 29 -8.29 1.93 14.61
N VAL A 30 -6.98 2.05 14.44
CA VAL A 30 -5.98 1.95 15.52
C VAL A 30 -5.77 3.30 16.22
N GLY A 31 -6.16 4.41 15.60
CA GLY A 31 -6.06 5.75 16.18
C GLY A 31 -4.66 6.37 16.08
N GLU A 32 -3.83 5.86 15.17
CA GLU A 32 -2.44 6.28 14.97
C GLU A 32 -2.33 7.61 14.17
N GLY A 33 -3.44 8.11 13.64
CA GLY A 33 -3.51 9.47 13.09
C GLY A 33 -2.59 9.71 11.90
N ILE A 34 -1.91 10.86 11.90
CA ILE A 34 -1.14 11.38 10.76
C ILE A 34 0.14 10.58 10.50
N GLU A 35 0.76 10.01 11.53
CA GLU A 35 2.01 9.26 11.41
C GLU A 35 1.79 7.98 10.58
N CYS A 36 0.77 7.20 10.91
CA CYS A 36 0.38 6.00 10.16
C CYS A 36 0.00 6.34 8.70
N ILE A 37 -0.74 7.43 8.47
CA ILE A 37 -1.09 7.86 7.09
C ILE A 37 0.16 8.19 6.29
N THR A 38 1.14 8.86 6.91
CA THR A 38 2.40 9.24 6.27
C THR A 38 3.20 7.99 5.86
N GLU A 39 3.22 6.97 6.70
CA GLU A 39 3.83 5.68 6.39
C GLU A 39 3.11 4.97 5.23
N CYS A 40 1.77 4.94 5.24
CA CYS A 40 0.98 4.38 4.14
C CYS A 40 1.28 5.08 2.80
N VAL A 41 1.41 6.41 2.80
CA VAL A 41 1.79 7.17 1.60
C VAL A 41 3.20 6.81 1.15
N ALA A 42 4.18 6.78 2.06
CA ALA A 42 5.57 6.45 1.71
C ALA A 42 5.73 5.02 1.15
N ILE A 43 4.92 4.07 1.62
CA ILE A 43 4.96 2.67 1.17
C ILE A 43 4.22 2.48 -0.16
N HIS A 44 3.04 3.09 -0.31
CA HIS A 44 2.13 2.81 -1.44
C HIS A 44 2.20 3.84 -2.58
N LEU A 45 2.64 5.06 -2.29
CA LEU A 45 2.83 6.14 -3.25
C LEU A 45 4.31 6.50 -3.27
N LYS A 46 5.10 5.73 -4.02
CA LYS A 46 6.41 6.22 -4.45
C LYS A 46 6.17 7.25 -5.54
N GLU A 47 6.45 8.51 -5.27
CA GLU A 47 6.67 9.47 -6.33
C GLU A 47 7.83 8.94 -7.17
N ASP A 48 7.56 8.57 -8.42
CA ASP A 48 8.59 8.61 -9.45
C ASP A 48 8.93 10.10 -9.57
N VAL A 49 9.88 10.55 -8.75
CA VAL A 49 10.51 11.86 -8.91
C VAL A 49 11.29 11.75 -10.23
N GLU A 50 10.64 12.11 -11.34
CA GLU A 50 11.35 12.39 -12.59
C GLU A 50 12.21 13.64 -12.31
N ASP A 51 13.48 13.41 -11.95
CA ASP A 51 14.53 14.43 -11.92
C ASP A 51 14.68 15.00 -13.36
N ASP A 52 14.15 16.22 -13.58
CA ASP A 52 14.40 17.06 -14.78
C ASP A 52 15.87 17.50 -14.90
#